data_AF-A0A955QFE7-F1
#
_entry.id   AF-A0A955QFE7-F1
#
_cell.length_a   1.000
_cell.length_b   1.000
_cell.length_c   1.000
_cell.angle_alpha   90.00
_cell.angle_beta   90.00
_cell.angle_gamma   90.00
#
_symmetry.space_group_name_H-M   'P 1'
#
loop_
_entity.id
_entity.type
_entity.pdbx_description
1 polymer ?
#
loop_
_entity_poly.entity_id
_entity_poly.type
_entity_poly.pdbx_seq_one_letter_code
_entity_poly.pdbx_strand_id
1 'polypeptide(L)'
;MRTSEAFRTSPSHPISLSTRVIKDMLKDVNYQREAGLLQELFNSPSSQSTPVFSQAQIDFLTPQISLALSQATPEEFVDFSCLGQKSGEATLKGSLAIFSPHIFFIAIETSKDSSGAPYVLPSQRNTFREFASIGFANPNDIVAISTVRGLIVPPHHAHWIAINYENLIS
;
A
#
# COMPACT_ATOMS: atom_id res chain seq x y z
N MET A 1 13.24 -8.93 -4.81
CA MET A 1 12.41 -9.76 -5.69
C MET A 1 12.26 -11.10 -5.03
N ARG A 2 11.06 -11.65 -5.08
CA ARG A 2 10.73 -12.93 -4.45
C ARG A 2 9.74 -13.67 -5.32
N THR A 3 10.09 -14.88 -5.74
CA THR A 3 9.16 -15.80 -6.38
C THR A 3 8.04 -16.16 -5.41
N SER A 4 6.79 -16.18 -5.86
CA SER A 4 5.68 -16.53 -4.97
C SER A 4 4.70 -17.51 -5.58
N GLU A 5 4.42 -18.57 -4.82
CA GLU A 5 3.31 -19.50 -5.08
C GLU A 5 1.93 -18.87 -4.80
N ALA A 6 1.88 -17.62 -4.32
CA ALA A 6 0.63 -16.92 -4.08
C ALA A 6 -0.08 -16.48 -5.37
N PHE A 7 0.64 -16.42 -6.50
CA PHE A 7 0.07 -16.06 -7.79
C PHE A 7 -0.81 -17.19 -8.33
N ARG A 8 -2.06 -16.88 -8.63
CA ARG A 8 -2.97 -17.75 -9.38
C ARG A 8 -2.92 -17.46 -10.87
N THR A 9 -2.56 -16.23 -11.21
CA THR A 9 -2.28 -15.76 -12.58
C THR A 9 -0.90 -15.13 -12.56
N SER A 10 -0.08 -15.40 -13.58
CA SER A 10 1.25 -14.78 -13.70
C SER A 10 1.12 -13.26 -13.85
N PRO A 11 1.82 -12.46 -13.03
CA PRO A 11 2.05 -11.05 -13.30
C PRO A 11 2.52 -10.76 -14.73
N SER A 12 2.22 -9.57 -15.22
CA SER A 12 2.62 -9.06 -16.53
C SER A 12 4.05 -8.52 -16.56
N HIS A 13 4.92 -9.01 -15.68
CA HIS A 13 6.34 -8.67 -15.68
C HIS A 13 7.09 -9.48 -16.74
N PRO A 14 8.22 -8.98 -17.28
CA PRO A 14 8.73 -7.62 -17.09
C PRO A 14 7.84 -6.57 -17.79
N ILE A 15 7.72 -5.39 -17.19
CA ILE A 15 6.93 -4.28 -17.76
C ILE A 15 7.63 -2.93 -17.54
N SER A 16 7.64 -2.09 -18.57
CA SER A 16 8.16 -0.72 -18.51
C SER A 16 7.02 0.26 -18.23
N LEU A 17 6.72 0.49 -16.95
CA LEU A 17 5.83 1.58 -16.53
C LEU A 17 6.62 2.88 -16.38
N SER A 18 6.05 3.98 -16.88
CA SER A 18 6.67 5.30 -16.74
C SER A 18 6.73 5.71 -15.27
N THR A 19 7.78 6.45 -14.92
CA THR A 19 7.93 6.99 -13.56
C THR A 19 6.77 7.90 -13.17
N ARG A 20 6.15 8.60 -14.13
CA ARG A 20 4.95 9.39 -13.91
C ARG A 20 3.79 8.54 -13.40
N VAL A 21 3.46 7.44 -14.10
CA VAL A 21 2.35 6.54 -13.72
C VAL A 21 2.60 5.96 -12.33
N ILE A 22 3.82 5.50 -12.04
CA ILE A 22 4.18 4.96 -10.71
C ILE A 22 4.04 6.03 -9.62
N LYS A 23 4.50 7.25 -9.89
CA LYS A 23 4.40 8.38 -8.96
C LYS A 23 2.94 8.72 -8.64
N ASP A 24 2.09 8.77 -9.67
CA ASP A 24 0.66 9.05 -9.51
C ASP A 24 -0.02 7.92 -8.71
N MET A 25 0.28 6.66 -9.02
CA MET A 25 -0.22 5.52 -8.23
C MET A 25 0.17 5.61 -6.76
N LEU A 26 1.45 5.83 -6.42
CA LEU A 26 1.90 5.89 -5.03
C LEU A 26 1.35 7.09 -4.25
N LYS A 27 1.20 8.24 -4.93
CA LYS A 27 0.67 9.47 -4.31
C LYS A 27 -0.77 9.32 -3.86
N ASP A 28 -1.55 8.54 -4.60
CA ASP A 28 -2.98 8.38 -4.35
C ASP A 28 -3.30 7.18 -3.44
N VAL A 29 -2.30 6.42 -2.99
CA VAL A 29 -2.46 5.40 -1.93
C VAL A 29 -2.53 6.07 -0.56
N ASN A 30 -3.63 5.84 0.15
CA ASN A 30 -3.87 6.43 1.45
C ASN A 30 -4.28 5.39 2.50
N TYR A 31 -3.89 5.58 3.74
CA TYR A 31 -4.53 4.93 4.87
C TYR A 31 -5.90 5.56 5.10
N GLN A 32 -6.92 4.71 5.21
CA GLN A 32 -8.27 5.10 5.59
C GLN A 32 -8.54 4.59 6.99
N ARG A 33 -8.85 5.50 7.91
CA ARG A 33 -9.29 5.14 9.26
C ARG A 33 -10.82 5.14 9.28
N GLU A 34 -11.42 3.98 9.52
CA GLU A 34 -12.83 3.93 9.88
C GLU A 34 -13.00 4.56 11.26
N ALA A 35 -13.84 5.60 11.34
CA ALA A 35 -14.21 6.15 12.63
C ALA A 35 -14.99 5.08 13.40
N GLY A 36 -14.63 4.83 14.66
CA GLY A 36 -15.46 3.97 15.49
C GLY A 36 -16.84 4.59 15.69
N LEU A 37 -17.88 3.78 15.90
CA LEU A 37 -19.25 4.24 16.15
C LEU A 37 -19.34 5.35 17.23
N LEU A 38 -18.46 5.33 18.24
CA LEU A 38 -18.40 6.37 19.26
C LEU A 38 -17.72 7.66 18.78
N GLN A 39 -16.73 7.57 17.89
CA GLN A 39 -16.10 8.75 17.30
C GLN A 39 -17.04 9.47 16.32
N GLU A 40 -17.89 8.75 15.60
CA GLU A 40 -18.92 9.34 14.72
C GLU A 40 -20.00 10.11 15.50
N LEU A 41 -20.28 9.72 16.75
CA LEU A 41 -21.28 10.38 17.59
C LEU A 41 -20.77 11.68 18.22
N PHE A 42 -19.48 11.78 18.53
CA PHE A 42 -18.89 12.94 19.22
C PHE A 42 -18.09 13.87 18.30
N ASN A 43 -17.61 13.37 17.16
CA ASN A 43 -16.90 14.15 16.15
C ASN A 43 -17.67 14.06 14.83
N SER A 44 -17.75 15.17 14.07
CA SER A 44 -18.25 15.11 12.69
C SER A 44 -17.55 13.98 11.92
N PRO A 45 -18.26 13.26 11.02
CA PRO A 45 -17.72 12.14 10.28
C PRO A 45 -16.57 12.65 9.40
N SER A 46 -15.37 12.59 9.95
CA SER A 46 -14.15 12.92 9.25
C SER A 46 -13.42 11.59 9.11
N SER A 47 -13.75 10.89 8.03
CA SER A 47 -12.90 9.83 7.52
C SER A 47 -11.53 10.47 7.27
N GLN A 48 -10.61 10.36 8.23
CA GLN A 48 -9.27 10.90 8.07
C GLN A 48 -8.52 9.98 7.13
N SER A 49 -8.22 10.50 5.95
CA SER A 49 -7.34 9.86 4.97
C SER A 49 -5.95 10.44 5.11
N THR A 50 -4.94 9.57 5.27
CA THR A 50 -3.54 9.98 5.42
C THR A 50 -2.72 9.30 4.32
N PRO A 51 -1.87 10.03 3.57
CA PRO A 51 -1.00 9.42 2.57
C PRO A 51 -0.15 8.31 3.18
N VAL A 52 -0.06 7.18 2.47
CA VAL A 52 0.82 6.08 2.89
C VAL A 52 2.29 6.47 2.73
N PHE A 53 2.60 7.16 1.62
CA PHE A 53 3.96 7.55 1.26
C PHE A 53 4.13 9.06 1.38
N SER A 54 5.23 9.48 1.98
CA SER A 54 5.68 10.88 1.90
C SER A 54 6.22 11.20 0.50
N GLN A 55 6.25 12.48 0.12
CA GLN A 55 6.78 12.90 -1.18
C GLN A 55 8.23 12.44 -1.41
N ALA A 56 9.07 12.49 -0.37
CA ALA A 56 10.46 12.02 -0.47
C ALA A 56 10.54 10.50 -0.70
N GLN A 57 9.66 9.71 -0.07
CA GLN A 57 9.58 8.27 -0.32
C GLN A 57 9.10 7.99 -1.74
N ILE A 58 8.12 8.74 -2.25
CA ILE A 58 7.65 8.61 -3.64
C ILE A 58 8.80 8.90 -4.62
N ASP A 59 9.51 10.01 -4.44
CA ASP A 59 10.61 10.39 -5.34
C ASP A 59 11.78 9.39 -5.29
N PHE A 60 12.02 8.77 -4.12
CA PHE A 60 13.02 7.71 -3.96
C PHE A 60 12.57 6.38 -4.59
N LEU A 61 11.35 5.92 -4.31
CA LEU A 61 10.86 4.60 -4.71
C LEU A 61 10.54 4.54 -6.20
N THR A 62 9.98 5.60 -6.77
CA THR A 62 9.51 5.63 -8.17
C THR A 62 10.53 5.13 -9.19
N PRO A 63 11.77 5.66 -9.27
CA PRO A 63 12.75 5.17 -10.24
C PRO A 63 13.18 3.73 -9.96
N GLN A 64 13.27 3.32 -8.69
CA GLN A 64 13.66 1.97 -8.29
C GLN A 64 12.59 0.94 -8.65
N ILE A 65 11.32 1.28 -8.43
CA ILE A 65 10.18 0.44 -8.79
C ILE A 65 10.08 0.30 -10.31
N SER A 66 10.24 1.40 -11.06
CA SER A 66 10.23 1.35 -12.54
C SER A 66 11.30 0.40 -13.06
N LEU A 67 12.53 0.50 -12.53
CA LEU A 67 13.63 -0.38 -12.89
C LEU A 67 13.34 -1.85 -12.51
N ALA A 68 12.90 -2.09 -11.27
CA ALA A 68 12.61 -3.44 -10.80
C ALA A 68 11.48 -4.10 -11.59
N LEU A 69 10.41 -3.37 -11.92
CA LEU A 69 9.32 -3.87 -12.77
C LEU A 69 9.78 -4.26 -14.17
N SER A 70 10.77 -3.55 -14.72
CA SER A 70 11.34 -3.86 -16.04
C SER A 70 12.25 -5.09 -16.04
N GLN A 71 12.65 -5.58 -14.86
CA GLN A 71 13.58 -6.69 -14.69
C GLN A 71 12.94 -7.92 -14.04
N ALA A 72 11.81 -7.76 -13.35
CA ALA A 72 11.11 -8.84 -12.67
C ALA A 72 10.62 -9.91 -13.65
N THR A 73 10.66 -11.18 -13.23
CA THR A 73 10.06 -12.28 -14.00
C THR A 73 8.54 -12.36 -13.76
N PRO A 74 7.79 -13.04 -14.64
CA PRO A 74 6.35 -13.29 -14.46
C PRO A 74 5.95 -14.06 -13.20
N GLU A 75 6.90 -14.55 -12.38
CA GLU A 75 6.60 -15.25 -11.11
C GLU A 75 7.06 -14.46 -9.87
N GLU A 76 7.55 -13.23 -10.04
CA GLU A 76 8.17 -12.46 -8.98
C GLU A 76 7.32 -11.29 -8.51
N PHE A 77 7.36 -11.05 -7.19
CA PHE A 77 7.04 -9.73 -6.65
C PHE A 77 8.25 -8.80 -6.72
N VAL A 78 7.95 -7.52 -6.95
CA VAL A 78 8.89 -6.45 -6.68
C VAL A 78 8.71 -6.02 -5.22
N ASP A 79 9.68 -6.37 -4.37
CA ASP A 79 9.69 -5.95 -2.97
C ASP A 79 10.38 -4.59 -2.84
N PHE A 80 9.87 -3.75 -1.95
CA PHE A 80 10.47 -2.48 -1.60
C PHE A 80 10.53 -2.28 -0.09
N SER A 81 11.49 -1.48 0.35
CA SER A 81 11.52 -0.94 1.69
C SER A 81 12.07 0.47 1.68
N CYS A 82 11.52 1.33 2.53
CA CYS A 82 12.04 2.69 2.73
C CYS A 82 12.01 3.04 4.21
N LEU A 83 13.05 3.72 4.66
CA LEU A 83 13.12 4.22 6.03
C LEU A 83 12.05 5.31 6.25
N GLY A 84 11.59 5.40 7.50
CA GLY A 84 10.84 6.57 7.95
C GLY A 84 11.68 7.85 7.86
N GLN A 85 11.04 9.00 7.71
CA GLN A 85 11.72 10.29 7.60
C GLN A 85 12.35 10.73 8.93
N LYS A 86 11.86 10.22 10.07
CA LYS A 86 12.37 10.58 11.40
C LYS A 86 13.12 9.42 12.05
N SER A 87 14.15 9.76 12.84
CA SER A 87 14.80 8.80 13.73
C SER A 87 13.74 8.21 14.68
N GLY A 88 13.47 6.91 14.55
CA GLY A 88 12.43 6.20 15.30
C GLY A 88 11.11 5.98 14.56
N GLU A 89 10.94 6.45 13.32
CA GLU A 89 9.81 6.02 12.48
C GLU A 89 10.06 4.61 11.92
N ALA A 90 8.98 3.81 11.92
CA ALA A 90 9.01 2.44 11.42
C ALA A 90 9.43 2.39 9.94
N THR A 91 10.17 1.34 9.58
CA THR A 91 10.48 1.07 8.18
C THR A 91 9.20 0.66 7.45
N LEU A 92 8.87 1.34 6.35
CA LEU A 92 7.78 0.95 5.49
C LEU A 92 8.29 -0.12 4.53
N LYS A 93 7.67 -1.30 4.55
CA LYS A 93 7.99 -2.41 3.66
C LYS A 93 6.75 -2.77 2.84
N GLY A 94 6.97 -3.30 1.65
CA GLY A 94 5.86 -3.78 0.84
C GLY A 94 6.32 -4.56 -0.37
N SER A 95 5.34 -5.09 -1.08
CA SER A 95 5.50 -5.83 -2.31
C SER A 95 4.50 -5.31 -3.33
N LEU A 96 4.90 -5.29 -4.60
CA LEU A 96 4.05 -4.89 -5.71
C LEU A 96 4.11 -5.89 -6.84
N ALA A 97 3.02 -5.98 -7.58
CA ALA A 97 2.88 -6.79 -8.79
C ALA A 97 1.95 -6.10 -9.79
N ILE A 98 2.17 -6.32 -11.08
CA ILE A 98 1.32 -5.81 -12.16
C ILE A 98 0.64 -6.99 -12.83
N PHE A 99 -0.67 -6.91 -13.04
CA PHE A 99 -1.44 -7.92 -13.78
C PHE A 99 -2.14 -7.30 -14.99
N SER A 100 -2.37 -8.14 -15.99
CA SER A 100 -3.04 -7.76 -17.23
C SER A 100 -4.54 -7.50 -17.01
N PRO A 101 -5.15 -6.51 -17.70
CA PRO A 101 -4.49 -5.56 -18.60
C PRO A 101 -3.79 -4.41 -17.86
N HIS A 102 -4.39 -3.86 -16.80
CA HIS A 102 -3.92 -2.65 -16.11
C HIS A 102 -4.16 -2.70 -14.60
N ILE A 103 -3.81 -3.80 -13.93
CA ILE A 103 -4.03 -3.96 -12.49
C ILE A 103 -2.71 -3.79 -11.74
N PHE A 104 -2.63 -2.76 -10.91
CA PHE A 104 -1.53 -2.51 -9.98
C PHE A 104 -1.90 -3.05 -8.61
N PHE A 105 -1.21 -4.09 -8.14
CA PHE A 105 -1.35 -4.62 -6.80
C PHE A 105 -0.22 -4.12 -5.91
N ILE A 106 -0.57 -3.63 -4.72
CA ILE A 106 0.39 -3.26 -3.69
C ILE A 106 -0.04 -3.81 -2.34
N ALA A 107 0.90 -4.43 -1.64
CA ALA A 107 0.77 -4.87 -0.26
C ALA A 107 1.83 -4.17 0.59
N ILE A 108 1.44 -3.73 1.78
CA ILE A 108 2.24 -2.92 2.68
C ILE A 108 2.23 -3.56 4.06
N GLU A 109 3.44 -3.82 4.55
CA GLU A 109 3.70 -4.33 5.87
C GLU A 109 4.10 -3.16 6.78
N THR A 110 3.24 -2.84 7.74
CA THR A 110 3.59 -1.88 8.80
C THR A 110 4.26 -2.64 9.94
N SER A 111 5.57 -2.56 10.08
CA SER A 111 6.24 -3.08 11.27
C SER A 111 5.94 -2.15 12.45
N LYS A 112 5.22 -2.64 13.46
CA LYS A 112 5.11 -1.95 14.75
C LYS A 112 6.45 -2.06 15.49
N ASP A 113 7.35 -1.11 15.31
CA ASP A 113 8.45 -0.94 16.25
C ASP A 113 7.88 -0.38 17.56
N SER A 114 7.62 -1.31 18.48
CA SER A 114 7.24 -1.04 19.85
C SER A 114 8.50 -0.68 20.63
N SER A 115 9.13 0.45 20.34
CA SER A 115 10.27 0.94 21.13
C SER A 115 10.49 2.44 20.91
N GLY A 116 9.78 3.26 21.68
CA GLY A 116 9.99 4.71 21.68
C GLY A 116 8.83 5.55 22.21
N ALA A 117 7.97 5.04 23.10
CA ALA A 117 7.04 5.91 23.81
C ALA A 117 7.73 6.44 25.09
N PRO A 118 7.86 7.78 25.28
CA PRO A 118 8.11 8.30 26.62
C PRO A 118 6.92 7.90 27.52
N TYR A 119 7.23 7.54 28.75
CA TYR A 119 6.26 7.10 29.77
C TYR A 119 5.04 8.03 29.84
N VAL A 120 3.91 7.60 29.28
CA VAL A 120 2.58 8.21 29.50
C VAL A 120 1.79 7.24 30.38
N LEU A 121 1.22 7.79 31.46
CA LEU A 121 0.55 7.06 32.54
C LEU A 121 -0.56 6.10 32.08
N PRO A 122 -0.87 5.04 32.85
CA PRO A 122 -1.70 3.92 32.40
C PRO A 122 -3.21 4.19 32.25
N SER A 123 -3.68 5.42 32.44
CA SER A 123 -5.11 5.70 32.66
C SER A 123 -5.91 6.06 31.40
N GLN A 124 -5.35 5.94 30.19
CA GLN A 124 -6.09 6.18 28.93
C GLN A 124 -5.84 5.09 27.87
N ARG A 125 -5.85 3.82 28.27
CA ARG A 125 -5.98 2.70 27.30
C ARG A 125 -7.44 2.55 26.83
N ASN A 126 -7.92 3.53 26.08
CA ASN A 126 -8.87 3.26 25.00
C ASN A 126 -8.06 3.16 23.72
N THR A 127 -7.23 2.11 23.63
CA THR A 127 -6.44 1.84 22.43
C THR A 127 -7.38 1.16 21.44
N PHE A 128 -8.23 1.97 20.81
CA PHE A 128 -8.84 1.67 19.54
C PHE A 128 -7.76 1.02 18.66
N ARG A 129 -7.94 -0.26 18.31
CA ARG A 129 -7.24 -0.82 17.16
C ARG A 129 -7.76 -0.02 15.98
N GLU A 130 -7.02 1.01 15.60
CA GLU A 130 -7.26 1.71 14.35
C GLU A 130 -7.02 0.69 13.24
N PHE A 131 -8.10 0.12 12.72
CA PHE A 131 -8.08 -0.66 11.50
C PHE A 131 -7.88 0.34 10.36
N ALA A 132 -6.64 0.79 10.17
CA ALA A 132 -6.30 1.55 8.98
C ALA A 132 -6.35 0.57 7.80
N SER A 133 -7.34 0.67 6.94
CA SER A 133 -7.33 0.00 5.63
C SER A 133 -6.48 0.83 4.66
N ILE A 134 -6.01 0.22 3.58
CA ILE A 134 -5.44 0.99 2.48
C ILE A 134 -6.56 1.26 1.47
N GLY A 135 -6.66 2.51 1.06
CA GLY A 135 -7.54 3.01 0.03
C GLY A 135 -6.77 3.70 -1.09
N PHE A 136 -7.53 4.06 -2.13
CA PHE A 136 -7.03 4.84 -3.26
C PHE A 136 -7.87 6.11 -3.41
N ALA A 137 -7.27 7.20 -3.91
CA ALA A 137 -7.94 8.50 -4.02
C ALA A 137 -9.25 8.44 -4.81
N ASN A 138 -9.27 7.65 -5.91
CA ASN A 138 -10.49 7.37 -6.67
C ASN A 138 -11.02 5.97 -6.34
N PRO A 139 -12.16 5.84 -5.65
CA PRO A 139 -12.70 4.53 -5.28
C PRO A 139 -13.14 3.71 -6.50
N ASN A 140 -13.44 4.33 -7.63
CA ASN A 140 -13.85 3.63 -8.85
C ASN A 140 -12.69 2.88 -9.52
N ASP A 141 -11.46 3.27 -9.23
CA ASP A 141 -10.28 2.58 -9.74
C ASP A 141 -9.91 1.37 -8.87
N ILE A 142 -10.57 1.16 -7.72
CA ILE A 142 -10.28 0.01 -6.84
C ILE A 142 -10.87 -1.27 -7.44
N VAL A 143 -10.02 -2.27 -7.62
CA VAL A 143 -10.42 -3.57 -8.16
C VAL A 143 -11.14 -4.40 -7.09
N ALA A 144 -12.26 -5.00 -7.48
CA ALA A 144 -13.06 -5.85 -6.60
C ALA A 144 -12.24 -7.03 -6.03
N ILE A 145 -12.47 -7.33 -4.74
CA ILE A 145 -11.76 -8.40 -4.01
C ILE A 145 -11.88 -9.76 -4.70
N SER A 146 -13.03 -10.07 -5.31
CA SER A 146 -13.25 -11.31 -6.07
C SER A 146 -12.26 -11.45 -7.24
N THR A 147 -12.04 -10.37 -7.99
CA THR A 147 -11.07 -10.31 -9.08
C THR A 147 -9.66 -10.50 -8.55
N VAL A 148 -9.29 -9.77 -7.49
CA VAL A 148 -7.95 -9.91 -6.87
C VAL A 148 -7.70 -11.34 -6.42
N ARG A 149 -8.68 -12.00 -5.80
CA ARG A 149 -8.58 -13.40 -5.39
C ARG A 149 -8.42 -14.38 -6.54
N GLY A 150 -8.82 -14.00 -7.76
CA GLY A 150 -8.56 -14.76 -8.98
C GLY A 150 -7.12 -14.61 -9.50
N LEU A 151 -6.46 -13.50 -9.16
CA LEU A 151 -5.09 -13.19 -9.58
C LEU A 151 -4.05 -13.69 -8.56
N ILE A 152 -4.35 -13.50 -7.28
CA ILE A 152 -3.40 -13.67 -6.19
C ILE A 152 -4.11 -14.07 -4.90
N VAL A 153 -3.43 -14.83 -4.05
CA VAL A 153 -3.84 -15.02 -2.65
C VAL A 153 -3.27 -13.85 -1.84
N PRO A 154 -4.09 -12.89 -1.36
CA PRO A 154 -3.56 -11.72 -0.70
C PRO A 154 -2.90 -12.07 0.64
N PRO A 155 -1.80 -11.42 1.01
CA PRO A 155 -1.12 -11.65 2.28
C PRO A 155 -2.01 -11.30 3.47
N HIS A 156 -2.07 -12.19 4.48
CA HIS A 156 -2.91 -12.00 5.67
C HIS A 156 -2.37 -10.99 6.69
N HIS A 157 -1.07 -10.68 6.62
CA HIS A 157 -0.37 -9.80 7.58
C HIS A 157 -0.03 -8.41 7.00
N ALA A 158 -0.50 -8.11 5.79
CA ALA A 158 -0.25 -6.85 5.13
C ALA A 158 -1.58 -6.20 4.75
N HIS A 159 -1.57 -4.87 4.75
CA HIS A 159 -2.64 -4.10 4.14
C HIS A 159 -2.40 -4.07 2.64
N TRP A 160 -3.41 -4.33 1.82
CA TRP A 160 -3.24 -4.41 0.38
C TRP A 160 -4.39 -3.74 -0.36
N ILE A 161 -4.10 -3.32 -1.58
CA ILE A 161 -5.08 -2.80 -2.53
C ILE A 161 -4.67 -3.20 -3.94
N ALA A 162 -5.67 -3.34 -4.82
CA ALA A 162 -5.46 -3.49 -6.25
C ALA A 162 -6.21 -2.37 -6.97
N ILE A 163 -5.53 -1.75 -7.94
CA ILE A 163 -6.00 -0.53 -8.60
C ILE A 163 -5.98 -0.77 -10.12
N ASN A 164 -7.06 -0.42 -10.81
CA ASN A 164 -7.07 -0.28 -12.25
C ASN A 164 -6.41 1.06 -12.61
N TYR A 165 -5.21 1.00 -13.17
CA TYR A 165 -4.44 2.19 -13.51
C TYR A 165 -4.59 2.63 -14.97
N GLU A 166 -5.54 2.06 -15.73
CA GLU A 166 -5.80 2.41 -17.14
C GLU A 166 -5.95 3.93 -17.33
N ASN A 167 -6.70 4.59 -16.44
CA ASN A 167 -6.94 6.04 -16.47
C ASN A 167 -5.66 6.87 -16.31
N LEU A 168 -4.60 6.30 -15.71
CA LEU A 168 -3.32 6.99 -15.43
C LEU A 168 -2.32 6.90 -16.59
N ILE A 169 -2.56 6.04 -17.59
CA ILE A 169 -1.66 5.83 -18.74
C ILE A 169 -1.92 6.86 -19.86
N SER A 170 -3.08 7.52 -19.81
CA SER A 170 -3.59 8.47 -20.81
C SER A 170 -2.73 9.74 -20.99
#